data_AF-A0A5K0WAQ1-F1
#
_entry.id   AF-A0A5K0WAQ1-F1
#
_cell.length_a   1.000
_cell.length_b   1.000
_cell.length_c   1.000
_cell.angle_alpha   90.00
_cell.angle_beta   90.00
_cell.angle_gamma   90.00
#
_symmetry.space_group_name_H-M   'P 1'
#
loop_
_entity.id
_entity.type
_entity.pdbx_description
1 polymer ?
#
loop_
_entity_poly.entity_id
_entity_poly.type
_entity_poly.pdbx_seq_one_letter_code
_entity_poly.pdbx_strand_id
1 'polypeptide(L)' 'DEEEFGYEEGSGKGPEKWGQLKPEWEACGKGKKQSPIDISNNHVTPSVEMGTLPKKYKPAHSILHSRGHDIT' A
#
# COMPACT_ATOMS: atom_id res chain seq x y z
N ASP A 1 17.71 7.97 -2.14
CA ASP A 1 16.45 8.04 -2.89
C ASP A 1 16.29 6.74 -3.63
N GLU A 2 15.19 6.03 -3.38
CA GLU A 2 14.88 4.74 -4.03
C GLU A 2 13.99 5.01 -5.25
N GLU A 3 14.60 5.31 -6.41
CA GLU A 3 13.90 5.74 -7.64
C GLU A 3 13.49 4.57 -8.58
N GLU A 4 13.34 3.37 -8.04
CA GLU A 4 13.07 2.18 -8.87
C GLU A 4 11.62 2.15 -9.40
N PHE A 5 10.72 2.86 -8.74
CA PHE A 5 9.32 3.05 -9.12
C PHE A 5 8.87 4.48 -8.80
N GLY A 6 7.75 4.91 -9.36
CA GLY A 6 7.18 6.24 -9.10
C GLY A 6 5.66 6.25 -9.16
N TYR A 7 5.08 7.39 -8.83
CA TYR A 7 3.62 7.60 -8.77
C TYR A 7 3.07 8.45 -9.93
N GLU A 8 3.94 9.00 -10.77
CA GLU A 8 3.51 9.77 -11.94
C GLU A 8 2.84 8.84 -12.96
N GLU A 9 1.55 9.06 -13.19
CA GLU A 9 0.75 8.31 -14.16
C GLU A 9 1.25 8.56 -15.59
N GLY A 10 1.21 7.52 -16.42
CA GLY A 10 1.68 7.56 -17.81
C GLY A 10 3.21 7.51 -17.92
N SER A 11 3.94 7.60 -16.82
CA SER A 11 5.39 7.41 -16.82
C SER A 11 5.73 5.92 -17.00
N GLY A 12 6.91 5.64 -17.55
CA GLY A 12 7.41 4.26 -17.66
C GLY A 12 7.58 3.54 -16.31
N LYS A 13 7.51 4.26 -15.19
CA LYS A 13 7.65 3.77 -13.80
C LYS A 13 6.40 3.98 -12.95
N GLY A 14 5.29 4.41 -13.56
CA GLY A 14 4.04 4.70 -12.87
C GLY A 14 3.33 3.45 -12.33
N PRO A 15 2.33 3.62 -11.45
CA PRO A 15 1.62 2.51 -10.81
C PRO A 15 1.04 1.48 -11.79
N GLU A 16 0.59 1.94 -12.96
CA GLU A 16 0.05 1.10 -14.02
C GLU A 16 1.09 0.16 -14.66
N LYS A 17 2.39 0.42 -14.44
CA LYS A 17 3.51 -0.36 -14.96
C LYS A 17 4.32 -1.11 -13.92
N TRP A 18 4.09 -0.94 -12.61
CA TRP A 18 4.93 -1.54 -11.57
C TRP A 18 5.15 -3.04 -11.73
N GLY A 19 4.11 -3.80 -12.08
CA GLY A 19 4.23 -5.25 -12.29
C GLY A 19 5.01 -5.69 -13.53
N GLN A 20 5.45 -4.76 -14.38
CA GLN A 20 6.28 -5.00 -15.57
C GLN A 20 7.73 -4.56 -15.35
N LEU A 21 8.04 -3.83 -14.28
CA LEU A 21 9.37 -3.30 -14.02
C LEU A 21 10.36 -4.41 -13.62
N LYS A 22 9.90 -5.37 -12.82
CA LYS A 22 10.70 -6.49 -12.31
C LYS A 22 9.86 -7.76 -12.17
N PRO A 23 10.42 -8.96 -12.39
CA PRO A 23 9.70 -10.22 -12.21
C PRO A 23 9.11 -10.37 -10.79
N GLU A 24 9.81 -9.91 -9.77
CA GLU A 24 9.39 -10.02 -8.36
C GLU A 24 8.17 -9.13 -8.03
N TRP A 25 7.83 -8.18 -8.90
CA TRP A 25 6.74 -7.21 -8.70
C TRP A 25 5.47 -7.55 -9.50
N GLU A 26 5.45 -8.69 -10.19
CA GLU A 26 4.33 -9.11 -11.07
C GLU A 26 2.95 -9.01 -10.39
N ALA A 27 2.89 -9.24 -9.08
CA ALA A 27 1.67 -9.14 -8.28
C ALA A 27 1.00 -7.75 -8.36
N CYS A 28 1.76 -6.66 -8.54
CA CYS A 28 1.22 -5.31 -8.69
C CYS A 28 0.35 -5.15 -9.96
N GLY A 29 0.64 -5.93 -11.01
CA GLY A 29 -0.14 -5.91 -12.26
C GLY A 29 -1.15 -7.04 -12.41
N LYS A 30 -0.86 -8.23 -11.86
CA LYS A 30 -1.68 -9.44 -12.06
C LYS A 30 -2.46 -9.88 -10.82
N GLY A 31 -2.19 -9.28 -9.65
CA GLY A 31 -2.86 -9.61 -8.40
C GLY A 31 -4.36 -9.29 -8.45
N LYS A 32 -5.20 -10.19 -7.94
CA LYS A 32 -6.67 -10.00 -7.90
C LYS A 32 -7.20 -9.49 -6.56
N LYS A 33 -6.30 -9.32 -5.59
CA LYS A 33 -6.58 -8.84 -4.23
C LYS A 33 -5.55 -7.76 -3.87
N GLN A 34 -5.51 -6.71 -4.67
CA GLN A 34 -4.61 -5.57 -4.47
C GLN A 34 -5.30 -4.49 -3.62
N SER A 35 -4.51 -3.53 -3.16
CA SER A 35 -4.97 -2.35 -2.42
C SER A 35 -4.37 -1.09 -3.06
N PRO A 36 -4.96 0.10 -2.89
CA PRO A 36 -6.20 0.38 -2.15
C PRO A 36 -7.45 -0.17 -2.87
N ILE A 37 -8.57 -0.23 -2.14
CA ILE A 37 -9.90 -0.54 -2.68
C ILE A 37 -10.88 0.56 -2.30
N ASP A 38 -11.98 0.66 -3.06
CA ASP A 38 -13.11 1.50 -2.66
C ASP A 38 -13.80 0.90 -1.43
N ILE A 39 -13.95 1.69 -0.38
CA ILE A 39 -14.68 1.34 0.84
C ILE A 39 -15.95 2.18 0.85
N SER A 40 -17.02 1.65 0.29
CA SER A 40 -18.33 2.31 0.26
C SER A 40 -19.37 1.57 1.09
N ASN A 41 -20.22 2.33 1.78
CA ASN A 41 -21.26 1.77 2.67
C ASN A 41 -22.24 0.83 1.94
N ASN A 42 -22.34 0.93 0.60
CA ASN A 42 -23.20 0.09 -0.22
C ASN A 42 -22.69 -1.37 -0.32
N HIS A 43 -21.40 -1.60 -0.12
CA HIS A 43 -20.74 -2.91 -0.32
C HIS A 43 -20.16 -3.49 0.97
N VAL A 44 -20.38 -2.84 2.11
CA VAL A 44 -19.91 -3.32 3.42
C VAL A 44 -20.97 -4.23 4.05
N THR A 45 -20.52 -5.38 4.56
CA THR A 45 -21.34 -6.22 5.45
C THR A 45 -20.92 -5.93 6.89
N PRO A 46 -21.75 -5.24 7.70
CA PRO A 46 -21.42 -4.99 9.10
C PRO A 46 -21.40 -6.30 9.87
N SER A 47 -20.34 -6.52 10.65
CA SER A 47 -20.22 -7.68 11.54
C SER A 47 -20.14 -7.21 12.98
N VAL A 48 -21.11 -7.62 13.80
CA VAL A 48 -21.16 -7.34 15.24
C VAL A 48 -20.09 -8.13 16.00
N GLU A 49 -19.51 -9.17 15.39
CA GLU A 49 -18.44 -9.99 15.97
C GLU A 49 -17.10 -9.25 16.00
N MET A 50 -16.89 -8.25 15.12
CA MET A 50 -15.69 -7.43 15.11
C MET A 50 -15.81 -6.32 16.16
N GLY A 51 -15.56 -6.66 17.42
CA GLY A 51 -15.49 -5.71 18.52
C GLY A 51 -14.35 -4.68 18.35
N THR A 52 -14.09 -3.88 19.39
CA THR A 52 -13.01 -2.89 19.37
C THR A 52 -11.63 -3.55 19.20
N LEU A 53 -10.80 -3.03 18.29
CA LEU A 53 -9.42 -3.48 18.14
C LEU A 53 -8.57 -3.10 19.37
N PRO A 54 -8.06 -4.07 20.15
CA PRO A 54 -7.25 -3.77 21.33
C PRO A 54 -5.90 -3.19 20.90
N LYS A 55 -5.52 -2.05 21.49
CA LYS A 55 -4.23 -1.38 21.23
C LYS A 55 -3.39 -1.43 22.51
N LYS A 56 -2.17 -1.97 22.42
CA LYS A 56 -1.20 -2.05 23.53
C LYS A 56 0.19 -1.56 23.10
N TYR A 57 0.23 -0.48 22.32
CA TYR A 57 1.49 0.13 21.88
C TYR A 57 2.26 0.72 23.06
N LYS A 58 3.60 0.67 22.99
CA LYS A 58 4.50 1.27 23.99
C LYS A 58 5.48 2.20 23.28
N PRO A 59 5.94 3.27 23.94
CA PRO A 59 7.03 4.09 23.41
C PRO A 59 8.27 3.25 23.12
N ALA A 60 8.93 3.52 22.00
CA ALA A 60 10.18 2.92 21.60
C ALA A 60 11.04 3.98 20.90
N HIS A 61 12.36 3.80 20.91
CA HIS A 61 13.24 4.64 20.12
C HIS A 61 12.98 4.41 18.63
N SER A 62 12.85 5.48 17.86
CA SER A 62 12.67 5.43 16.40
C SER A 62 13.57 6.45 15.71
N ILE A 63 13.84 6.21 14.43
CA ILE A 63 14.59 7.11 13.56
C ILE A 63 13.66 7.48 12.41
N LEU A 64 13.46 8.78 12.21
CA LEU A 64 12.71 9.29 11.06
C LEU A 64 13.56 9.16 9.80
N HIS A 65 13.00 8.55 8.76
CA HIS A 65 13.70 8.34 7.50
C HIS A 65 12.82 8.71 6.31
N SER A 66 13.40 9.39 5.33
CA SER A 66 12.76 9.71 4.05
C SER A 66 13.41 8.85 2.96
N ARG A 67 12.59 8.06 2.27
CA ARG A 67 13.06 7.14 1.20
C ARG A 67 12.83 7.69 -0.21
N GLY A 68 12.21 8.86 -0.30
CA GLY A 68 11.84 9.53 -1.56
C GLY A 68 10.41 9.27 -1.99
N HIS A 69 9.89 8.07 -1.72
CA HIS A 69 8.50 7.70 -1.99
C HIS A 69 7.61 7.65 -0.74
N ASP A 70 8.19 7.66 0.47
CA ASP A 70 7.48 7.76 1.75
C ASP A 70 8.38 8.26 2.91
N ILE A 71 7.75 8.43 4.08
CA ILE A 71 8.39 8.81 5.34
C ILE A 71 8.07 7.74 6.39
N THR A 72 9.09 7.20 7.05
CA THR A 72 8.99 6.13 8.06
C THR A 72 9.58 6.52 9.40
#